data_AF-A0A327W2J3-F1
#
_entry.id   AF-A0A327W2J3-F1
#
_cell.length_a   1.000
_cell.length_b   1.000
_cell.length_c   1.000
_cell.angle_alpha   90.00
_cell.angle_beta   90.00
_cell.angle_gamma   90.00
#
_symmetry.space_group_name_H-M   'P 1'
#
loop_
_entity.id
_entity.type
_entity.pdbx_description
1 polymer ?
#
loop_
_entity_poly.entity_id
_entity_poly.type
_entity_poly.pdbx_seq_one_letter_code
_entity_poly.pdbx_strand_id
1 'polypeptide(L)'
;MSVAAMAALLVGGAAGVAVAEPLPGGLGPCLGSLCPDAYPDPNNGAPAGRDSNINVFVGGDMLVRRSAAEAEGKVVVLGDFDQDKDPGVSQIYNVGVAGVGSRVPPPDGTDFLTVGGNVTVGSGERLAVEDASAHGDVRHAGTLTGTVETDHIRDADATAPYTALRKQLQDASHCYAYDGAARRTATGTAVNDGSTTVFTGDGSSAIQIFDVDFDLVSRSGGQQGFSFAGIPSGATVLVNVYGDAREINTYESMLPAALRDRLLWNFPDATDVTLAGTTQFSGSTLVGNPASTTTVTMSGFNGRFYTAGSLTHASSAGGGGGQEFHAYPFVGDLPSCEEPVTPTPTPTPTPTPTPTPTPTPTPTPTPTPTPTPTPTPTPTPTPTPTPTPTPTPSPSDSTPGTATTGGGTGGGGGGELAETGSPAGVVVLGGIAAAALTAGAAIAGAARRQRGAGSRR
;
A
#
# COMPACT_ATOMS: atom_id res chain seq x y z
N MET A 1 -0.78 -51.45 55.20
CA MET A 1 -1.86 -51.67 54.21
C MET A 1 -1.47 -50.92 52.96
N SER A 2 -1.18 -51.66 51.90
CA SER A 2 -0.70 -51.14 50.63
C SER A 2 -1.88 -50.68 49.78
N VAL A 3 -1.78 -49.49 49.19
CA VAL A 3 -2.60 -49.11 48.03
C VAL A 3 -1.62 -48.62 46.96
N ALA A 4 -1.35 -49.49 46.00
CA ALA A 4 -0.66 -49.16 44.77
C ALA A 4 -1.69 -48.57 43.80
N ALA A 5 -1.49 -47.33 43.39
CA ALA A 5 -2.19 -46.74 42.25
C ALA A 5 -1.24 -46.80 41.04
N MET A 6 -1.52 -47.71 40.11
CA MET A 6 -0.94 -47.70 38.77
C MET A 6 -1.42 -46.44 38.05
N ALA A 7 -0.51 -45.50 37.77
CA ALA A 7 -0.74 -44.46 36.80
C ALA A 7 -0.48 -45.03 35.40
N ALA A 8 -1.55 -45.17 34.61
CA ALA A 8 -1.45 -45.51 33.20
C ALA A 8 -0.80 -44.34 32.44
N LEU A 9 0.31 -44.63 31.77
CA LEU A 9 1.00 -43.72 30.86
C LEU A 9 0.13 -43.55 29.60
N LEU A 10 -0.61 -42.45 29.49
CA LEU A 10 -1.18 -41.99 28.23
C LEU A 10 -0.10 -41.18 27.50
N VAL A 11 0.63 -41.84 26.59
CA VAL A 11 1.45 -41.15 25.59
C VAL A 11 0.50 -40.59 24.54
N GLY A 12 -0.05 -39.42 24.83
CA GLY A 12 -0.71 -38.58 23.83
C GLY A 12 0.33 -37.67 23.19
N GLY A 13 0.78 -38.00 21.99
CA GLY A 13 1.52 -37.06 21.16
C GLY A 13 0.62 -35.88 20.86
N ALA A 14 0.93 -34.71 21.41
CA ALA A 14 0.38 -33.47 20.92
C ALA A 14 1.01 -33.21 19.54
N ALA A 15 0.28 -33.53 18.48
CA ALA A 15 0.52 -32.89 17.21
C ALA A 15 0.34 -31.39 17.45
N GLY A 16 1.43 -30.62 17.35
CA GLY A 16 1.38 -29.18 17.48
C GLY A 16 0.37 -28.65 16.47
N VAL A 17 -0.66 -27.97 16.95
CA VAL A 17 -1.53 -27.20 16.08
C VAL A 17 -0.65 -26.07 15.54
N ALA A 18 -0.33 -26.12 14.25
CA ALA A 18 0.38 -25.04 13.59
C ALA A 18 -0.44 -23.76 13.77
N VAL A 19 0.08 -22.83 14.56
CA VAL A 19 -0.59 -21.55 14.84
C VAL A 19 -0.28 -20.64 13.67
N ALA A 20 -1.30 -20.12 13.01
CA ALA A 20 -1.10 -19.19 11.91
C ALA A 20 -0.59 -17.83 12.45
N GLU A 21 0.35 -17.20 11.75
CA GLU A 21 1.06 -15.99 12.22
C GLU A 21 1.00 -14.85 11.19
N PRO A 22 1.09 -13.58 11.60
CA PRO A 22 1.24 -12.47 10.67
C PRO A 22 2.62 -12.47 10.00
N LEU A 23 2.85 -11.52 9.08
CA LEU A 23 4.19 -11.28 8.54
C LEU A 23 5.19 -10.89 9.64
N PRO A 24 6.49 -11.21 9.48
CA PRO A 24 7.49 -10.97 10.51
C PRO A 24 7.64 -9.49 10.85
N GLY A 25 8.10 -9.19 12.06
CA GLY A 25 8.35 -7.81 12.51
C GLY A 25 7.08 -6.97 12.72
N GLY A 26 5.91 -7.60 12.79
CA GLY A 26 4.62 -6.90 12.88
C GLY A 26 4.18 -6.26 11.56
N LEU A 27 4.77 -6.66 10.44
CA LEU A 27 4.39 -6.22 9.10
C LEU A 27 3.00 -6.74 8.72
N GLY A 28 2.38 -6.08 7.73
CA GLY A 28 1.08 -6.46 7.19
C GLY A 28 -0.06 -5.57 7.69
N PRO A 29 -0.56 -5.74 8.93
CA PRO A 29 -1.70 -4.96 9.43
C PRO A 29 -1.38 -3.47 9.51
N CYS A 30 -2.42 -2.65 9.65
CA CYS A 30 -2.21 -1.25 10.01
C CYS A 30 -1.61 -1.13 11.41
N LEU A 31 -0.69 -0.18 11.61
CA LEU A 31 -0.03 0.07 12.90
C LEU A 31 -0.30 1.49 13.41
N GLY A 32 -0.78 1.58 14.67
CA GLY A 32 -0.96 2.83 15.39
C GLY A 32 -2.41 3.10 15.79
N SER A 33 -2.62 4.11 16.63
CA SER A 33 -3.94 4.46 17.18
C SER A 33 -4.86 5.16 16.17
N LEU A 34 -4.33 5.53 15.00
CA LEU A 34 -5.04 6.28 13.95
C LEU A 34 -5.38 5.40 12.74
N CYS A 35 -5.22 4.08 12.88
CA CYS A 35 -5.63 3.14 11.85
C CYS A 35 -7.13 3.29 11.55
N PRO A 36 -7.52 3.37 10.26
CA PRO A 36 -8.93 3.39 9.91
C PRO A 36 -9.56 2.01 10.12
N ASP A 37 -10.86 1.99 10.39
CA ASP A 37 -11.63 0.73 10.50
C ASP A 37 -11.64 -0.05 9.17
N ALA A 38 -11.63 0.68 8.06
CA ALA A 38 -11.55 0.14 6.71
C ALA A 38 -10.74 1.08 5.80
N TYR A 39 -9.95 0.49 4.92
CA TYR A 39 -9.22 1.23 3.89
C TYR A 39 -10.16 1.50 2.72
N PRO A 40 -10.38 2.77 2.33
CA PRO A 40 -11.27 3.11 1.24
C PRO A 40 -10.67 2.69 -0.10
N ASP A 41 -11.52 2.56 -1.11
CA ASP A 41 -11.08 2.41 -2.50
C ASP A 41 -10.27 3.63 -2.97
N PRO A 42 -9.43 3.52 -4.02
CA PRO A 42 -8.56 4.60 -4.46
C PRO A 42 -9.35 5.89 -4.74
N ASN A 43 -8.96 6.96 -4.05
CA ASN A 43 -9.62 8.27 -4.14
C ASN A 43 -8.62 9.40 -3.84
N ASN A 44 -9.04 10.64 -4.08
CA ASN A 44 -8.25 11.86 -3.83
C ASN A 44 -8.85 12.73 -2.70
N GLY A 45 -9.64 12.12 -1.81
CA GLY A 45 -10.32 12.79 -0.71
C GLY A 45 -9.41 13.12 0.47
N ALA A 46 -10.00 13.52 1.60
CA ALA A 46 -9.24 13.71 2.84
C ALA A 46 -8.68 12.37 3.34
N PRO A 47 -7.54 12.37 4.06
CA PRO A 47 -7.01 11.15 4.65
C PRO A 47 -8.03 10.44 5.57
N ALA A 48 -8.19 9.13 5.37
CA ALA A 48 -9.14 8.30 6.12
C ALA A 48 -8.61 7.87 7.50
N GLY A 49 -7.29 7.90 7.68
CA GLY A 49 -6.60 7.54 8.91
C GLY A 49 -5.10 7.78 8.77
N ARG A 50 -4.32 7.09 9.61
CA ARG A 50 -2.85 7.02 9.49
C ARG A 50 -2.36 5.61 9.75
N ASP A 51 -1.31 5.22 9.03
CA ASP A 51 -0.67 3.93 9.19
C ASP A 51 0.83 4.08 9.39
N SER A 52 1.30 3.71 10.57
CA SER A 52 2.73 3.78 10.91
C SER A 52 3.52 2.58 10.39
N ASN A 53 2.84 1.57 9.82
CA ASN A 53 3.49 0.37 9.33
C ASN A 53 4.16 0.60 7.97
N ILE A 54 5.14 -0.25 7.66
CA ILE A 54 5.84 -0.20 6.38
C ILE A 54 4.90 -0.71 5.29
N ASN A 55 4.66 0.14 4.29
CA ASN A 55 3.93 -0.24 3.09
C ASN A 55 4.84 -0.85 2.04
N VAL A 56 6.00 -0.23 1.83
CA VAL A 56 7.02 -0.69 0.86
C VAL A 56 8.34 -0.92 1.59
N PHE A 57 8.84 -2.16 1.56
CA PHE A 57 10.17 -2.51 2.07
C PHE A 57 11.05 -3.02 0.92
N VAL A 58 12.24 -2.47 0.78
CA VAL A 58 13.25 -2.86 -0.21
C VAL A 58 14.55 -3.19 0.50
N GLY A 59 14.97 -4.45 0.43
CA GLY A 59 16.20 -4.93 1.08
C GLY A 59 17.50 -4.57 0.35
N GLY A 60 17.40 -4.23 -0.94
CA GLY A 60 18.46 -3.68 -1.78
C GLY A 60 18.19 -2.22 -2.17
N ASP A 61 18.42 -1.90 -3.43
CA ASP A 61 18.26 -0.55 -3.98
C ASP A 61 16.85 -0.34 -4.55
N MET A 62 16.34 0.88 -4.46
CA MET A 62 15.08 1.29 -5.09
C MET A 62 15.35 2.28 -6.21
N LEU A 63 15.00 1.89 -7.44
CA LEU A 63 15.11 2.70 -8.64
C LEU A 63 13.74 3.21 -9.07
N VAL A 64 13.56 4.52 -9.15
CA VAL A 64 12.39 5.16 -9.75
C VAL A 64 12.76 5.58 -11.17
N ARG A 65 12.04 5.08 -12.16
CA ARG A 65 12.35 5.26 -13.58
C ARG A 65 11.13 5.66 -14.39
N ARG A 66 11.38 6.18 -15.59
CA ARG A 66 10.33 6.49 -16.58
C ARG A 66 9.24 7.38 -15.96
N SER A 67 7.96 7.03 -16.14
CA SER A 67 6.81 7.79 -15.62
C SER A 67 6.27 7.32 -14.28
N ALA A 68 7.01 6.52 -13.50
CA ALA A 68 6.58 6.09 -12.16
C ALA A 68 6.25 7.29 -11.27
N ALA A 69 5.11 7.25 -10.59
CA ALA A 69 4.52 8.45 -10.01
C ALA A 69 4.63 8.48 -8.49
N GLU A 70 4.18 7.43 -7.79
CA GLU A 70 3.97 7.54 -6.35
C GLU A 70 4.19 6.23 -5.59
N ALA A 71 4.54 6.33 -4.30
CA ALA A 71 4.44 5.23 -3.34
C ALA A 71 3.79 5.73 -2.05
N GLU A 72 2.52 5.41 -1.86
CA GLU A 72 1.77 5.72 -0.66
C GLU A 72 2.25 4.91 0.55
N GLY A 73 2.13 5.51 1.74
CA GLY A 73 2.52 4.88 3.00
C GLY A 73 4.02 4.97 3.28
N LYS A 74 4.47 4.31 4.35
CA LYS A 74 5.87 4.37 4.76
C LYS A 74 6.73 3.48 3.86
N VAL A 75 7.82 4.04 3.33
CA VAL A 75 8.79 3.38 2.45
C VAL A 75 10.14 3.25 3.16
N VAL A 76 10.68 2.03 3.17
CA VAL A 76 12.01 1.75 3.73
C VAL A 76 12.87 1.06 2.67
N VAL A 77 14.05 1.64 2.40
CA VAL A 77 15.03 1.15 1.45
C VAL A 77 16.35 0.94 2.19
N LEU A 78 16.84 -0.29 2.28
CA LEU A 78 18.10 -0.57 2.98
C LEU A 78 19.34 -0.15 2.18
N GLY A 79 19.25 -0.16 0.85
CA GLY A 79 20.29 0.31 -0.06
C GLY A 79 20.10 1.76 -0.49
N ASP A 80 20.44 2.05 -1.75
CA ASP A 80 20.31 3.37 -2.36
C ASP A 80 18.88 3.62 -2.89
N PHE A 81 18.43 4.87 -2.79
CA PHE A 81 17.25 5.36 -3.50
C PHE A 81 17.71 6.26 -4.65
N ASP A 82 17.32 5.92 -5.86
CA ASP A 82 17.73 6.63 -7.07
C ASP A 82 16.52 6.92 -7.97
N GLN A 83 16.24 8.19 -8.20
CA GLN A 83 15.17 8.70 -9.04
C GLN A 83 15.75 9.35 -10.29
N ASP A 84 15.47 8.74 -11.45
CA ASP A 84 15.92 9.19 -12.77
C ASP A 84 14.81 8.90 -13.80
N LYS A 85 13.98 9.92 -14.02
CA LYS A 85 12.73 9.83 -14.76
C LYS A 85 12.89 10.33 -16.19
N ASP A 86 12.05 9.83 -17.09
CA ASP A 86 12.15 10.22 -18.49
C ASP A 86 11.84 11.71 -18.70
N PRO A 87 12.47 12.39 -19.67
CA PRO A 87 12.03 13.71 -20.08
C PRO A 87 10.59 13.70 -20.62
N GLY A 88 9.81 14.74 -20.31
CA GLY A 88 8.46 14.93 -20.85
C GLY A 88 7.34 14.23 -20.08
N VAL A 89 7.64 13.56 -18.96
CA VAL A 89 6.64 13.08 -17.99
C VAL A 89 6.64 13.98 -16.74
N SER A 90 5.75 13.72 -15.77
CA SER A 90 5.86 14.39 -14.45
C SER A 90 7.26 14.15 -13.89
N GLN A 91 7.90 15.20 -13.40
CA GLN A 91 9.24 15.17 -12.82
C GLN A 91 9.20 15.05 -11.29
N ILE A 92 8.05 14.67 -10.74
CA ILE A 92 7.83 14.47 -9.31
C ILE A 92 7.67 12.97 -9.05
N TYR A 93 8.26 12.48 -7.97
CA TYR A 93 7.87 11.22 -7.34
C TYR A 93 7.35 11.49 -5.92
N ASN A 94 6.12 11.09 -5.63
CA ASN A 94 5.50 11.29 -4.31
C ASN A 94 5.72 10.04 -3.44
N VAL A 95 6.11 10.24 -2.18
CA VAL A 95 6.22 9.17 -1.18
C VAL A 95 5.37 9.50 0.04
N GLY A 96 4.70 8.52 0.63
CA GLY A 96 3.81 8.69 1.77
C GLY A 96 2.37 9.00 1.38
N VAL A 97 2.16 9.91 0.43
CA VAL A 97 0.83 10.28 -0.07
C VAL A 97 0.74 10.04 -1.58
N ALA A 98 -0.33 9.37 -2.00
CA ALA A 98 -0.73 9.29 -3.40
C ALA A 98 -1.82 10.32 -3.73
N GLY A 99 -1.78 10.85 -4.95
CA GLY A 99 -2.81 11.72 -5.51
C GLY A 99 -4.14 11.00 -5.66
N VAL A 100 -4.13 9.73 -6.06
CA VAL A 100 -5.26 8.80 -5.97
C VAL A 100 -4.77 7.53 -5.28
N GLY A 101 -5.28 7.23 -4.09
CA GLY A 101 -4.81 6.07 -3.33
C GLY A 101 -5.74 5.70 -2.20
N SER A 102 -5.26 4.89 -1.26
CA SER A 102 -6.03 4.53 -0.06
C SER A 102 -6.28 5.71 0.87
N ARG A 103 -5.52 6.81 0.72
CA ARG A 103 -5.53 8.01 1.55
C ARG A 103 -5.29 7.67 3.02
N VAL A 104 -4.35 6.76 3.29
CA VAL A 104 -3.89 6.39 4.64
C VAL A 104 -2.37 6.58 4.76
N PRO A 105 -1.89 7.84 4.78
CA PRO A 105 -0.46 8.12 4.88
C PRO A 105 0.10 7.80 6.27
N PRO A 106 1.43 7.79 6.44
CA PRO A 106 2.02 7.71 7.77
C PRO A 106 1.67 8.93 8.62
N PRO A 107 1.75 8.84 9.96
CA PRO A 107 1.50 9.99 10.82
C PRO A 107 2.38 11.18 10.46
N ASP A 108 1.79 12.36 10.56
CA ASP A 108 2.44 13.64 10.28
C ASP A 108 3.75 13.80 11.08
N GLY A 109 4.81 14.29 10.42
CA GLY A 109 6.13 14.51 11.03
C GLY A 109 6.90 13.22 11.33
N THR A 110 6.54 12.11 10.68
CA THR A 110 7.31 10.87 10.72
C THR A 110 8.07 10.66 9.41
N ASP A 111 9.08 9.78 9.43
CA ASP A 111 9.81 9.43 8.21
C ASP A 111 8.87 8.70 7.23
N PHE A 112 8.55 9.36 6.10
CA PHE A 112 7.81 8.76 5.00
C PHE A 112 8.73 7.91 4.12
N LEU A 113 9.98 8.36 3.97
CA LEU A 113 11.04 7.62 3.31
C LEU A 113 12.24 7.46 4.25
N THR A 114 12.70 6.22 4.43
CA THR A 114 13.95 5.91 5.13
C THR A 114 14.91 5.17 4.20
N VAL A 115 16.15 5.68 4.05
CA VAL A 115 17.16 5.16 3.10
C VAL A 115 18.48 4.84 3.81
N GLY A 116 18.98 3.63 3.65
CA GLY A 116 20.25 3.19 4.25
C GLY A 116 21.48 3.61 3.46
N GLY A 117 21.31 3.92 2.19
CA GLY A 117 22.33 4.42 1.28
C GLY A 117 22.14 5.89 0.90
N ASN A 118 22.52 6.20 -0.33
CA ASN A 118 22.39 7.52 -0.93
C ASN A 118 20.96 7.77 -1.41
N VAL A 119 20.59 9.05 -1.43
CA VAL A 119 19.39 9.54 -2.10
C VAL A 119 19.83 10.37 -3.30
N THR A 120 19.54 9.89 -4.50
CA THR A 120 19.85 10.60 -5.74
C THR A 120 18.55 10.94 -6.45
N VAL A 121 18.36 12.22 -6.73
CA VAL A 121 17.23 12.75 -7.51
C VAL A 121 17.78 13.43 -8.75
N GLY A 122 17.29 13.01 -9.92
CA GLY A 122 17.69 13.49 -11.23
C GLY A 122 17.60 15.02 -11.38
N SER A 123 18.42 15.56 -12.27
CA SER A 123 18.47 17.02 -12.49
C SER A 123 17.15 17.54 -13.04
N GLY A 124 16.51 18.47 -12.33
CA GLY A 124 15.21 19.03 -12.71
C GLY A 124 14.02 18.21 -12.18
N GLU A 125 14.30 17.12 -11.49
CA GLU A 125 13.31 16.31 -10.80
C GLU A 125 13.18 16.69 -9.32
N ARG A 126 12.10 16.22 -8.71
CA ARG A 126 11.78 16.45 -7.31
C ARG A 126 11.25 15.16 -6.66
N LEU A 127 11.69 14.91 -5.44
CA LEU A 127 11.12 13.91 -4.54
C LEU A 127 10.25 14.64 -3.52
N ALA A 128 8.96 14.32 -3.46
CA ALA A 128 8.03 14.93 -2.53
C ALA A 128 7.55 13.91 -1.50
N VAL A 129 7.50 14.31 -0.22
CA VAL A 129 6.95 13.52 0.89
C VAL A 129 5.91 14.32 1.68
N GLU A 130 5.29 15.28 1.01
CA GLU A 130 4.24 16.12 1.60
C GLU A 130 3.23 16.54 0.53
N ASP A 131 2.00 16.75 0.98
CA ASP A 131 0.96 17.46 0.24
C ASP A 131 0.14 18.31 1.23
N ALA A 132 -0.98 18.88 0.76
CA ALA A 132 -1.85 19.68 1.63
C ALA A 132 -2.53 18.88 2.76
N SER A 133 -2.40 17.56 2.78
CA SER A 133 -3.14 16.63 3.64
C SER A 133 -2.28 15.81 4.60
N ALA A 134 -0.99 15.65 4.31
CA ALA A 134 -0.01 15.06 5.21
C ALA A 134 1.41 15.54 4.86
N HIS A 135 2.31 15.47 5.85
CA HIS A 135 3.71 15.83 5.71
C HIS A 135 4.59 14.81 6.45
N GLY A 136 5.75 14.49 5.89
CA GLY A 136 6.73 13.62 6.51
C GLY A 136 8.14 13.94 6.06
N ASP A 137 9.10 13.24 6.65
CA ASP A 137 10.53 13.49 6.43
C ASP A 137 11.17 12.43 5.51
N VAL A 138 12.30 12.82 4.90
CA VAL A 138 13.25 11.87 4.29
C VAL A 138 14.43 11.66 5.24
N ARG A 139 14.55 10.47 5.83
CA ARG A 139 15.73 10.07 6.63
C ARG A 139 16.69 9.25 5.79
N HIS A 140 17.97 9.61 5.75
CA HIS A 140 18.97 8.92 4.94
C HIS A 140 20.35 8.82 5.62
N ALA A 141 21.07 7.72 5.43
CA ALA A 141 22.43 7.58 5.98
C ALA A 141 23.52 8.10 5.04
N GLY A 142 23.37 7.87 3.73
CA GLY A 142 24.30 8.31 2.69
C GLY A 142 24.19 9.80 2.36
N THR A 143 24.74 10.16 1.20
CA THR A 143 24.62 11.52 0.67
C THR A 143 23.27 11.72 -0.01
N LEU A 144 22.77 12.96 0.02
CA LEU A 144 21.61 13.39 -0.75
C LEU A 144 22.07 14.34 -1.86
N THR A 145 21.65 14.06 -3.09
CA THR A 145 21.87 14.93 -4.26
C THR A 145 20.57 15.12 -5.02
N GLY A 146 20.31 16.35 -5.50
CA GLY A 146 19.08 16.69 -6.21
C GLY A 146 18.08 17.44 -5.32
N THR A 147 16.79 17.41 -5.68
CA THR A 147 15.75 18.20 -5.00
C THR A 147 14.80 17.31 -4.20
N VAL A 148 14.67 17.59 -2.90
CA VAL A 148 13.64 17.01 -2.02
C VAL A 148 12.76 18.15 -1.51
N GLU A 149 11.45 18.00 -1.60
CA GLU A 149 10.45 19.05 -1.31
C GLU A 149 10.04 19.09 0.17
N THR A 150 10.98 18.89 1.10
CA THR A 150 10.71 18.96 2.55
C THR A 150 12.01 18.95 3.36
N ASP A 151 11.89 18.80 4.68
CA ASP A 151 13.00 18.50 5.57
C ASP A 151 13.58 17.09 5.34
N HIS A 152 14.91 17.02 5.39
CA HIS A 152 15.62 15.76 5.30
C HIS A 152 16.60 15.62 6.45
N ILE A 153 16.72 14.40 6.96
CA ILE A 153 17.49 14.07 8.15
C ILE A 153 18.60 13.11 7.74
N ARG A 154 19.85 13.60 7.79
CA ARG A 154 21.01 12.73 7.63
C ARG A 154 21.32 12.02 8.94
N ASP A 155 21.20 10.70 8.94
CA ASP A 155 21.39 9.85 10.10
C ASP A 155 22.10 8.56 9.68
N ALA A 156 23.32 8.33 10.17
CA ALA A 156 24.12 7.16 9.81
C ALA A 156 23.44 5.83 10.21
N ASP A 157 22.54 5.86 11.18
CA ASP A 157 21.81 4.71 11.68
C ASP A 157 20.35 4.66 11.16
N ALA A 158 20.02 5.42 10.10
CA ALA A 158 18.66 5.57 9.57
C ALA A 158 17.89 4.25 9.43
N THR A 159 18.53 3.20 8.91
CA THR A 159 17.91 1.89 8.68
C THR A 159 18.23 0.85 9.74
N ALA A 160 18.98 1.20 10.80
CA ALA A 160 19.33 0.27 11.88
C ALA A 160 18.10 -0.49 12.44
N PRO A 161 16.93 0.14 12.65
CA PRO A 161 15.72 -0.55 13.11
C PRO A 161 15.17 -1.62 12.15
N TYR A 162 15.54 -1.55 10.86
CA TYR A 162 14.93 -2.32 9.78
C TYR A 162 15.86 -3.38 9.19
N THR A 163 17.17 -3.35 9.50
CA THR A 163 18.15 -4.26 8.89
C THR A 163 17.84 -5.74 9.10
N ALA A 164 17.30 -6.11 10.27
CA ALA A 164 16.90 -7.49 10.57
C ALA A 164 15.71 -7.98 9.71
N LEU A 165 14.83 -7.08 9.26
CA LEU A 165 13.64 -7.44 8.47
C LEU A 165 14.02 -8.13 7.16
N ARG A 166 15.14 -7.76 6.52
CA ARG A 166 15.57 -8.37 5.26
C ARG A 166 15.74 -9.89 5.40
N LYS A 167 16.45 -10.34 6.44
CA LYS A 167 16.63 -11.76 6.71
C LYS A 167 15.32 -12.42 7.16
N GLN A 168 14.54 -11.76 8.01
CA GLN A 168 13.27 -12.30 8.48
C GLN A 168 12.28 -12.53 7.33
N LEU A 169 12.21 -11.60 6.37
CA LEU A 169 11.38 -11.72 5.17
C LEU A 169 11.87 -12.83 4.24
N GLN A 170 13.18 -12.98 4.07
CA GLN A 170 13.76 -14.12 3.34
C GLN A 170 13.36 -15.45 3.97
N ASP A 171 13.60 -15.61 5.27
CA ASP A 171 13.31 -16.83 6.01
C ASP A 171 11.80 -17.14 5.98
N ALA A 172 10.96 -16.13 6.20
CA ALA A 172 9.51 -16.25 6.16
C ALA A 172 9.00 -16.63 4.77
N SER A 173 9.46 -15.96 3.72
CA SER A 173 9.08 -16.24 2.33
C SER A 173 9.39 -17.69 1.95
N HIS A 174 10.59 -18.16 2.27
CA HIS A 174 10.97 -19.56 2.06
C HIS A 174 10.08 -20.49 2.89
N CYS A 175 9.87 -20.21 4.17
CA CYS A 175 9.02 -21.00 5.04
C CYS A 175 7.56 -21.10 4.54
N TYR A 176 6.97 -20.04 4.00
CA TYR A 176 5.59 -20.07 3.49
C TYR A 176 5.45 -20.99 2.26
N ALA A 177 6.54 -21.21 1.53
CA ALA A 177 6.58 -22.07 0.37
C ALA A 177 7.06 -23.49 0.68
N TYR A 178 7.93 -23.67 1.67
CA TYR A 178 8.63 -24.92 1.94
C TYR A 178 8.49 -25.40 3.39
N ASP A 179 8.37 -26.72 3.56
CA ASP A 179 8.59 -27.45 4.82
C ASP A 179 9.89 -28.27 4.68
N GLY A 180 10.96 -27.76 5.28
CA GLY A 180 12.32 -28.22 4.98
C GLY A 180 12.67 -27.97 3.51
N ALA A 181 12.91 -29.05 2.76
CA ALA A 181 13.20 -29.00 1.32
C ALA A 181 11.98 -29.33 0.44
N ALA A 182 10.87 -29.76 1.03
CA ALA A 182 9.65 -30.09 0.30
C ALA A 182 8.76 -28.85 0.22
N ARG A 183 8.02 -28.69 -0.90
CA ARG A 183 6.98 -27.67 -0.97
C ARG A 183 5.89 -27.97 0.06
N ARG A 184 5.30 -26.92 0.64
CA ARG A 184 4.12 -27.06 1.48
C ARG A 184 2.99 -27.68 0.69
N THR A 185 2.14 -28.44 1.37
CA THR A 185 0.97 -29.06 0.74
C THR A 185 -0.02 -27.97 0.31
N ALA A 186 -0.29 -27.86 -0.98
CA ALA A 186 -1.31 -26.99 -1.52
C ALA A 186 -2.71 -27.40 -1.01
N THR A 187 -3.53 -26.40 -0.70
CA THR A 187 -4.95 -26.56 -0.34
C THR A 187 -5.87 -26.03 -1.44
N GLY A 188 -5.32 -25.79 -2.64
CA GLY A 188 -6.06 -25.41 -3.83
C GLY A 188 -5.27 -25.69 -5.09
N THR A 189 -5.86 -25.36 -6.24
CA THR A 189 -5.24 -25.49 -7.56
C THR A 189 -5.23 -24.17 -8.30
N ALA A 190 -4.13 -23.85 -8.99
CA ALA A 190 -4.04 -22.74 -9.93
C ALA A 190 -4.00 -23.28 -11.36
N VAL A 191 -4.97 -22.89 -12.19
CA VAL A 191 -5.06 -23.34 -13.59
C VAL A 191 -5.21 -22.13 -14.51
N ASN A 192 -4.26 -21.97 -15.43
CA ASN A 192 -4.32 -20.98 -16.49
C ASN A 192 -5.05 -21.57 -17.71
N ASP A 193 -6.18 -20.99 -18.10
CA ASP A 193 -6.95 -21.41 -19.28
C ASP A 193 -6.45 -20.79 -20.60
N GLY A 194 -5.47 -19.89 -20.51
CA GLY A 194 -4.89 -19.14 -21.61
C GLY A 194 -5.24 -17.65 -21.62
N SER A 195 -6.23 -17.24 -20.84
CA SER A 195 -6.68 -15.85 -20.72
C SER A 195 -6.98 -15.45 -19.28
N THR A 196 -7.20 -16.43 -18.40
CA THR A 196 -7.43 -16.24 -16.98
C THR A 196 -6.74 -17.36 -16.21
N THR A 197 -6.10 -17.02 -15.09
CA THR A 197 -5.73 -18.01 -14.08
C THR A 197 -6.81 -18.12 -13.02
N VAL A 198 -7.34 -19.33 -12.85
CA VAL A 198 -8.36 -19.66 -11.86
C VAL A 198 -7.69 -20.33 -10.66
N PHE A 199 -7.77 -19.68 -9.50
CA PHE A 199 -7.34 -20.19 -8.21
C PHE A 199 -8.56 -20.82 -7.52
N THR A 200 -8.61 -22.15 -7.46
CA THR A 200 -9.71 -22.89 -6.82
C THR A 200 -9.26 -23.47 -5.50
N GLY A 201 -9.75 -22.90 -4.40
CA GLY A 201 -9.52 -23.41 -3.04
C GLY A 201 -10.32 -24.68 -2.73
N ASP A 202 -9.95 -25.35 -1.64
CA ASP A 202 -10.63 -26.55 -1.14
C ASP A 202 -11.98 -26.27 -0.43
N GLY A 203 -12.33 -25.00 -0.24
CA GLY A 203 -13.57 -24.58 0.42
C GLY A 203 -13.61 -24.81 1.94
N SER A 204 -12.50 -25.19 2.59
CA SER A 204 -12.49 -25.53 4.02
C SER A 204 -11.26 -25.08 4.80
N SER A 205 -10.08 -25.01 4.19
CA SER A 205 -8.84 -24.61 4.86
C SER A 205 -8.84 -23.12 5.22
N ALA A 206 -8.32 -22.80 6.41
CA ALA A 206 -8.15 -21.40 6.85
C ALA A 206 -7.09 -20.65 6.02
N ILE A 207 -6.11 -21.39 5.46
CA ILE A 207 -5.12 -20.88 4.53
C ILE A 207 -5.27 -21.66 3.22
N GLN A 208 -5.58 -20.94 2.14
CA GLN A 208 -5.68 -21.45 0.78
C GLN A 208 -4.32 -21.28 0.10
N ILE A 209 -3.55 -22.36 0.02
CA ILE A 209 -2.18 -22.41 -0.50
C ILE A 209 -2.23 -22.88 -1.95
N PHE A 210 -1.67 -22.08 -2.85
CA PHE A 210 -1.58 -22.35 -4.28
C PHE A 210 -0.14 -22.44 -4.71
N ASP A 211 0.21 -23.52 -5.41
CA ASP A 211 1.51 -23.66 -6.07
C ASP A 211 1.41 -23.22 -7.53
N VAL A 212 2.26 -22.28 -7.93
CA VAL A 212 2.31 -21.73 -9.30
C VAL A 212 3.71 -21.88 -9.86
N ASP A 213 3.86 -22.68 -10.92
CA ASP A 213 5.14 -22.98 -11.59
C ASP A 213 5.27 -22.31 -12.97
N PHE A 214 4.38 -21.37 -13.29
CA PHE A 214 4.26 -20.73 -14.60
C PHE A 214 4.08 -19.21 -14.48
N ASP A 215 4.40 -18.50 -15.55
CA ASP A 215 4.13 -17.06 -15.63
C ASP A 215 2.63 -16.79 -15.68
N LEU A 216 2.19 -15.79 -14.93
CA LEU A 216 0.80 -15.37 -14.88
C LEU A 216 0.51 -14.39 -16.03
N VAL A 217 0.58 -14.93 -17.25
CA VAL A 217 0.37 -14.24 -18.53
C VAL A 217 -0.58 -15.03 -19.43
N SER A 218 -1.19 -14.39 -20.42
CA SER A 218 -2.00 -15.06 -21.44
C SER A 218 -1.16 -15.94 -22.37
N ARG A 219 -1.79 -16.76 -23.22
CA ARG A 219 -1.06 -17.65 -24.16
C ARG A 219 -0.08 -16.92 -25.09
N SER A 220 -0.31 -15.64 -25.36
CA SER A 220 0.57 -14.82 -26.19
C SER A 220 1.62 -14.05 -25.38
N GLY A 221 1.76 -14.34 -24.09
CA GLY A 221 2.60 -13.56 -23.17
C GLY A 221 2.04 -12.17 -22.83
N GLY A 222 0.75 -11.94 -23.09
CA GLY A 222 0.10 -10.66 -22.79
C GLY A 222 -0.60 -10.67 -21.43
N GLN A 223 -1.34 -9.60 -21.15
CA GLN A 223 -2.14 -9.52 -19.92
C GLN A 223 -3.20 -10.63 -19.86
N GLN A 224 -3.49 -11.10 -18.65
CA GLN A 224 -4.58 -12.04 -18.34
C GLN A 224 -5.41 -11.60 -17.14
N GLY A 225 -6.54 -12.26 -16.88
CA GLY A 225 -7.33 -12.08 -15.68
C GLY A 225 -6.96 -13.06 -14.55
N PHE A 226 -7.43 -12.76 -13.33
CA PHE A 226 -7.44 -13.70 -12.21
C PHE A 226 -8.86 -13.95 -11.73
N SER A 227 -9.12 -15.16 -11.25
CA SER A 227 -10.35 -15.45 -10.52
C SER A 227 -10.07 -16.39 -9.35
N PHE A 228 -10.83 -16.19 -8.28
CA PHE A 228 -10.71 -16.97 -7.06
C PHE A 228 -12.05 -17.65 -6.80
N ALA A 229 -12.03 -18.97 -6.65
CA ALA A 229 -13.19 -19.81 -6.43
C ALA A 229 -12.97 -20.71 -5.22
N GLY A 230 -14.04 -21.05 -4.49
CA GLY A 230 -13.93 -21.95 -3.34
C GLY A 230 -13.08 -21.40 -2.19
N ILE A 231 -12.94 -20.06 -2.06
CA ILE A 231 -12.23 -19.43 -0.94
C ILE A 231 -13.21 -19.21 0.22
N PRO A 232 -13.00 -19.82 1.39
CA PRO A 232 -13.83 -19.56 2.57
C PRO A 232 -13.77 -18.10 3.01
N SER A 233 -14.85 -17.59 3.58
CA SER A 233 -14.86 -16.25 4.17
C SER A 233 -13.81 -16.15 5.29
N GLY A 234 -12.97 -15.12 5.23
CA GLY A 234 -11.90 -14.91 6.20
C GLY A 234 -10.67 -15.82 6.01
N ALA A 235 -10.63 -16.66 4.99
CA ALA A 235 -9.42 -17.43 4.70
C ALA A 235 -8.30 -16.51 4.19
N THR A 236 -7.05 -16.86 4.50
CA THR A 236 -5.88 -16.29 3.83
C THR A 236 -5.69 -16.97 2.49
N VAL A 237 -5.32 -16.21 1.46
CA VAL A 237 -4.89 -16.75 0.17
C VAL A 237 -3.39 -16.53 0.03
N LEU A 238 -2.64 -17.64 0.00
CA LEU A 238 -1.20 -17.66 -0.19
C LEU A 238 -0.88 -18.28 -1.54
N VAL A 239 -0.37 -17.46 -2.46
CA VAL A 239 0.06 -17.92 -3.78
C VAL A 239 1.58 -17.99 -3.80
N ASN A 240 2.13 -19.20 -3.75
CA ASN A 240 3.57 -19.44 -3.89
C ASN A 240 3.92 -19.57 -5.38
N VAL A 241 4.66 -18.60 -5.89
CA VAL A 241 5.11 -18.56 -7.29
C VAL A 241 6.58 -18.98 -7.34
N TYR A 242 6.82 -20.22 -7.78
CA TYR A 242 8.15 -20.84 -7.76
C TYR A 242 8.90 -20.63 -9.05
N GLY A 243 10.22 -20.46 -8.96
CA GLY A 243 11.16 -20.42 -10.10
C GLY A 243 11.99 -19.15 -10.15
N ASP A 244 13.09 -19.19 -10.91
CA ASP A 244 14.14 -18.15 -10.88
C ASP A 244 13.72 -16.81 -11.49
N ALA A 245 12.81 -16.83 -12.46
CA ALA A 245 12.30 -15.66 -13.16
C ALA A 245 10.79 -15.79 -13.35
N ARG A 246 10.02 -14.77 -12.94
CA ARG A 246 8.55 -14.82 -13.01
C ARG A 246 7.93 -13.52 -13.47
N GLU A 247 6.98 -13.64 -14.40
CA GLU A 247 6.16 -12.52 -14.85
C GLU A 247 4.71 -12.69 -14.39
N ILE A 248 4.17 -11.62 -13.81
CA ILE A 248 2.74 -11.39 -13.67
C ILE A 248 2.38 -10.25 -14.61
N ASN A 249 1.49 -10.50 -15.56
CA ASN A 249 1.00 -9.48 -16.48
C ASN A 249 -0.53 -9.54 -16.50
N THR A 250 -1.18 -8.53 -15.93
CA THR A 250 -2.61 -8.62 -15.64
C THR A 250 -3.38 -7.34 -15.93
N TYR A 251 -4.65 -7.50 -16.29
CA TYR A 251 -5.64 -6.41 -16.35
C TYR A 251 -6.64 -6.50 -15.19
N GLU A 252 -6.25 -7.14 -14.07
CA GLU A 252 -7.11 -7.29 -12.89
C GLU A 252 -7.77 -5.97 -12.49
N SER A 253 -9.00 -6.06 -12.00
CA SER A 253 -9.70 -4.91 -11.44
C SER A 253 -9.19 -4.65 -10.02
N MET A 254 -10.00 -4.06 -9.14
CA MET A 254 -9.69 -4.15 -7.71
C MET A 254 -10.45 -5.32 -7.12
N LEU A 255 -9.74 -6.26 -6.49
CA LEU A 255 -10.38 -7.36 -5.77
C LEU A 255 -11.17 -6.82 -4.57
N PRO A 256 -12.26 -7.50 -4.15
CA PRO A 256 -12.96 -7.15 -2.93
C PRO A 256 -12.02 -7.10 -1.73
N ALA A 257 -12.18 -6.12 -0.84
CA ALA A 257 -11.30 -5.91 0.33
C ALA A 257 -11.09 -7.18 1.16
N ALA A 258 -12.15 -7.98 1.37
CA ALA A 258 -12.10 -9.24 2.10
C ALA A 258 -11.12 -10.27 1.52
N LEU A 259 -10.81 -10.19 0.23
CA LEU A 259 -9.83 -11.02 -0.45
C LEU A 259 -8.50 -10.29 -0.61
N ARG A 260 -8.52 -9.03 -1.09
CA ARG A 260 -7.33 -8.17 -1.29
C ARG A 260 -6.46 -8.12 -0.03
N ASP A 261 -7.06 -7.84 1.12
CA ASP A 261 -6.33 -7.63 2.38
C ASP A 261 -5.82 -8.95 3.00
N ARG A 262 -6.15 -10.10 2.39
CA ARG A 262 -5.75 -11.44 2.85
C ARG A 262 -5.04 -12.26 1.76
N LEU A 263 -4.69 -11.62 0.64
CA LEU A 263 -3.98 -12.22 -0.47
C LEU A 263 -2.49 -11.87 -0.37
N LEU A 264 -1.63 -12.89 -0.35
CA LEU A 264 -0.18 -12.77 -0.42
C LEU A 264 0.36 -13.51 -1.65
N TRP A 265 1.02 -12.77 -2.53
CA TRP A 265 1.84 -13.29 -3.62
C TRP A 265 3.27 -13.49 -3.10
N ASN A 266 3.69 -14.73 -2.93
CA ASN A 266 4.99 -15.09 -2.37
C ASN A 266 5.92 -15.65 -3.47
N PHE A 267 7.07 -15.02 -3.65
CA PHE A 267 8.12 -15.42 -4.58
C PHE A 267 9.36 -15.84 -3.76
N PRO A 268 9.43 -17.11 -3.31
CA PRO A 268 10.48 -17.56 -2.40
C PRO A 268 11.88 -17.55 -3.05
N ASP A 269 11.96 -17.93 -4.33
CA ASP A 269 13.23 -18.25 -4.98
C ASP A 269 13.63 -17.26 -6.09
N ALA A 270 12.67 -16.47 -6.58
CA ALA A 270 12.84 -15.69 -7.80
C ALA A 270 13.97 -14.65 -7.69
N THR A 271 14.90 -14.70 -8.65
CA THR A 271 15.94 -13.69 -8.85
C THR A 271 15.48 -12.54 -9.76
N ASP A 272 14.47 -12.77 -10.58
CA ASP A 272 13.84 -11.77 -11.43
C ASP A 272 12.31 -11.86 -11.29
N VAL A 273 11.68 -10.75 -10.94
CA VAL A 273 10.21 -10.67 -10.86
C VAL A 273 9.75 -9.47 -11.64
N THR A 274 8.88 -9.68 -12.62
CA THR A 274 8.21 -8.60 -13.36
C THR A 274 6.73 -8.59 -12.99
N LEU A 275 6.26 -7.47 -12.46
CA LEU A 275 4.85 -7.23 -12.17
C LEU A 275 4.34 -6.10 -13.07
N ALA A 276 3.62 -6.50 -14.11
CA ALA A 276 3.12 -5.64 -15.17
C ALA A 276 1.59 -5.68 -15.27
N GLY A 277 1.04 -4.65 -15.90
CA GLY A 277 -0.39 -4.54 -16.11
C GLY A 277 -0.78 -3.14 -16.53
N THR A 278 -2.02 -2.99 -17.02
CA THR A 278 -2.55 -1.68 -17.43
C THR A 278 -3.56 -1.10 -16.44
N THR A 279 -3.87 -1.83 -15.37
CA THR A 279 -4.89 -1.52 -14.39
C THR A 279 -4.35 -1.70 -12.96
N GLN A 280 -5.27 -1.87 -12.01
CA GLN A 280 -5.01 -2.19 -10.63
C GLN A 280 -4.50 -3.65 -10.49
N PHE A 281 -3.61 -3.87 -9.53
CA PHE A 281 -3.20 -5.18 -9.05
C PHE A 281 -3.56 -5.27 -7.57
N SER A 282 -4.11 -6.39 -7.13
CA SER A 282 -4.58 -6.54 -5.77
C SER A 282 -3.80 -7.60 -5.00
N GLY A 283 -3.60 -7.34 -3.71
CA GLY A 283 -2.93 -8.25 -2.79
C GLY A 283 -1.51 -7.81 -2.46
N SER A 284 -1.03 -8.26 -1.31
CA SER A 284 0.32 -7.99 -0.86
C SER A 284 1.32 -8.90 -1.56
N THR A 285 2.56 -8.45 -1.72
CA THR A 285 3.63 -9.22 -2.36
C THR A 285 4.84 -9.34 -1.44
N LEU A 286 5.41 -10.54 -1.41
CA LEU A 286 6.67 -10.86 -0.74
C LEU A 286 7.62 -11.53 -1.73
N VAL A 287 8.75 -10.88 -2.03
CA VAL A 287 9.86 -11.48 -2.78
C VAL A 287 11.00 -11.79 -1.82
N GLY A 288 11.22 -13.08 -1.56
CA GLY A 288 12.09 -13.56 -0.48
C GLY A 288 13.57 -13.58 -0.80
N ASN A 289 13.94 -13.69 -2.08
CA ASN A 289 15.33 -13.86 -2.47
C ASN A 289 16.11 -12.53 -2.39
N PRO A 290 17.16 -12.40 -1.55
CA PRO A 290 17.91 -11.15 -1.41
C PRO A 290 18.70 -10.74 -2.67
N ALA A 291 18.92 -11.65 -3.61
CA ALA A 291 19.56 -11.39 -4.89
C ALA A 291 18.56 -10.95 -5.97
N SER A 292 17.26 -10.84 -5.64
CA SER A 292 16.24 -10.52 -6.62
C SER A 292 16.32 -9.09 -7.11
N THR A 293 15.95 -8.87 -8.37
CA THR A 293 15.44 -7.59 -8.85
C THR A 293 13.97 -7.73 -9.18
N THR A 294 13.13 -6.87 -8.62
CA THR A 294 11.70 -6.80 -8.93
C THR A 294 11.41 -5.55 -9.73
N THR A 295 10.81 -5.69 -10.91
CA THR A 295 10.35 -4.57 -11.74
C THR A 295 8.84 -4.46 -11.63
N VAL A 296 8.33 -3.32 -11.18
CA VAL A 296 6.90 -3.03 -11.09
C VAL A 296 6.56 -1.95 -12.10
N THR A 297 5.67 -2.28 -13.05
CA THR A 297 5.20 -1.34 -14.08
C THR A 297 3.68 -1.24 -14.23
N MET A 298 2.94 -1.89 -13.34
CA MET A 298 1.48 -1.79 -13.29
C MET A 298 1.01 -0.37 -12.93
N SER A 299 -0.22 -0.03 -13.31
CA SER A 299 -0.77 1.30 -13.01
C SER A 299 -1.00 1.51 -11.52
N GLY A 300 -1.58 0.54 -10.80
CA GLY A 300 -1.79 0.68 -9.36
C GLY A 300 -1.56 -0.61 -8.62
N PHE A 301 -0.79 -0.58 -7.55
CA PHE A 301 -0.51 -1.72 -6.68
C PHE A 301 -1.31 -1.58 -5.37
N ASN A 302 -2.27 -2.46 -5.11
CA ASN A 302 -3.21 -2.37 -3.98
C ASN A 302 -2.90 -3.43 -2.92
N GLY A 303 -1.83 -3.20 -2.16
CA GLY A 303 -1.36 -4.11 -1.12
C GLY A 303 -0.01 -3.66 -0.55
N ARG A 304 0.50 -4.41 0.42
CA ARG A 304 1.87 -4.25 0.89
C ARG A 304 2.86 -4.77 -0.15
N PHE A 305 4.02 -4.15 -0.25
CA PHE A 305 5.10 -4.64 -1.11
C PHE A 305 6.38 -4.83 -0.31
N TYR A 306 6.84 -6.07 -0.24
CA TYR A 306 8.05 -6.43 0.50
C TYR A 306 9.00 -7.21 -0.42
N THR A 307 10.22 -6.74 -0.57
CA THR A 307 11.28 -7.48 -1.25
C THR A 307 12.56 -7.49 -0.43
N ALA A 308 13.17 -8.66 -0.28
CA ALA A 308 14.50 -8.80 0.30
C ALA A 308 15.61 -8.33 -0.66
N GLY A 309 15.30 -8.20 -1.96
CA GLY A 309 16.20 -7.69 -3.00
C GLY A 309 15.92 -6.24 -3.38
N SER A 310 16.22 -5.89 -4.63
CA SER A 310 16.06 -4.54 -5.19
C SER A 310 14.72 -4.37 -5.91
N LEU A 311 14.26 -3.12 -6.00
CA LEU A 311 13.02 -2.72 -6.67
C LEU A 311 13.32 -1.71 -7.78
N THR A 312 12.80 -1.93 -8.98
CA THR A 312 12.63 -0.90 -10.01
C THR A 312 11.15 -0.58 -10.16
N HIS A 313 10.75 0.62 -9.75
CA HIS A 313 9.42 1.14 -10.01
C HIS A 313 9.46 2.03 -11.27
N ALA A 314 8.76 1.60 -12.31
CA ALA A 314 8.80 2.25 -13.62
C ALA A 314 7.42 2.19 -14.29
N SER A 315 7.30 2.77 -15.48
CA SER A 315 6.19 2.44 -16.39
C SER A 315 6.61 1.44 -17.45
N SER A 316 5.64 0.95 -18.23
CA SER A 316 5.95 0.10 -19.38
C SER A 316 6.78 0.86 -20.41
N ALA A 317 7.58 0.15 -21.22
CA ALA A 317 8.34 0.79 -22.31
C ALA A 317 7.43 1.44 -23.37
N GLY A 318 6.17 0.99 -23.48
CA GLY A 318 5.15 1.60 -24.34
C GLY A 318 4.57 2.91 -23.78
N GLY A 319 5.05 3.36 -22.62
CA GLY A 319 4.54 4.51 -21.90
C GLY A 319 3.45 4.14 -20.90
N GLY A 320 2.68 5.14 -20.51
CA GLY A 320 1.78 5.13 -19.36
C GLY A 320 2.09 6.31 -18.44
N GLY A 321 1.28 6.51 -17.41
CA GLY A 321 1.52 7.48 -16.34
C GLY A 321 0.72 7.07 -15.11
N GLY A 322 1.11 7.54 -13.93
CA GLY A 322 0.43 7.20 -12.68
C GLY A 322 0.67 5.76 -12.23
N GLN A 323 1.93 5.30 -12.25
CA GLN A 323 2.28 4.00 -11.66
C GLN A 323 2.49 4.24 -10.17
N GLU A 324 1.65 3.60 -9.35
CA GLU A 324 1.44 3.98 -7.96
C GLU A 324 1.42 2.74 -7.06
N PHE A 325 2.07 2.82 -5.91
CA PHE A 325 1.79 1.91 -4.79
C PHE A 325 0.74 2.55 -3.88
N HIS A 326 -0.32 1.80 -3.57
CA HIS A 326 -1.36 2.19 -2.62
C HIS A 326 -1.17 1.42 -1.32
N ALA A 327 -1.43 2.08 -0.19
CA ALA A 327 -1.24 1.47 1.12
C ALA A 327 -2.46 0.64 1.52
N TYR A 328 -2.47 -0.67 1.21
CA TYR A 328 -3.49 -1.59 1.74
C TYR A 328 -2.86 -2.63 2.67
N PRO A 329 -3.51 -2.95 3.79
CA PRO A 329 -2.93 -3.85 4.79
C PRO A 329 -2.96 -5.30 4.32
N PHE A 330 -2.09 -6.10 4.92
CA PHE A 330 -2.23 -7.55 4.93
C PHE A 330 -2.64 -8.00 6.32
N VAL A 331 -3.83 -8.59 6.45
CA VAL A 331 -4.41 -9.07 7.72
C VAL A 331 -4.62 -10.58 7.73
N GLY A 332 -4.10 -11.28 6.73
CA GLY A 332 -4.13 -12.74 6.65
C GLY A 332 -3.19 -13.39 7.65
N ASP A 333 -3.60 -14.55 8.17
CA ASP A 333 -2.72 -15.42 8.94
C ASP A 333 -1.97 -16.35 7.97
N LEU A 334 -0.66 -16.53 8.18
CA LEU A 334 0.25 -17.31 7.33
C LEU A 334 0.70 -18.59 8.03
N PRO A 335 1.24 -19.58 7.29
CA PRO A 335 1.74 -20.80 7.90
C PRO A 335 2.80 -20.51 8.96
N SER A 336 2.74 -21.22 10.10
CA SER A 336 3.74 -21.10 11.17
C SER A 336 5.14 -21.41 10.65
N CYS A 337 6.11 -20.57 11.04
CA CYS A 337 7.51 -20.66 10.66
C CYS A 337 8.46 -20.93 11.83
N GLU A 338 7.92 -21.19 13.02
CA GLU A 338 8.73 -21.68 14.12
C GLU A 338 9.23 -23.10 13.78
N GLU A 339 10.55 -23.30 13.84
CA GLU A 339 11.08 -24.66 13.88
C GLU A 339 10.42 -25.39 15.06
N PRO A 340 10.03 -26.67 14.91
CA PRO A 340 9.57 -27.43 16.06
C PRO A 340 10.69 -27.42 17.08
N VAL A 341 10.49 -26.68 18.19
CA VAL A 341 11.42 -26.69 19.30
C VAL A 341 11.58 -28.15 19.74
N THR A 342 12.72 -28.73 19.43
CA THR A 342 13.07 -30.04 19.98
C THR A 342 13.06 -29.84 21.49
N PRO A 343 12.26 -30.60 22.27
CA PRO A 343 12.14 -30.35 23.69
C PRO A 343 13.54 -30.42 24.30
N THR A 344 14.01 -29.28 24.83
CA THR A 344 15.27 -29.20 25.57
C THR A 344 15.24 -30.31 26.61
N PRO A 345 16.26 -31.20 26.68
CA PRO A 345 16.28 -32.27 27.67
C PRO A 345 16.11 -31.64 29.05
N THR A 346 15.09 -32.08 29.78
CA THR A 346 14.80 -31.58 31.12
C THR A 346 16.07 -31.69 31.96
N PRO A 347 16.55 -30.60 32.58
CA PRO A 347 17.75 -30.67 33.42
C PRO A 347 17.53 -31.74 34.49
N THR A 348 18.47 -32.67 34.60
CA THR A 348 18.46 -33.71 35.64
C THR A 348 18.37 -33.01 37.01
N PRO A 349 17.43 -33.39 37.89
CA PRO A 349 17.27 -32.70 39.17
C PRO A 349 18.56 -32.81 39.98
N THR A 350 19.17 -31.65 40.26
CA THR A 350 20.28 -31.52 41.21
C THR A 350 19.79 -31.98 42.60
N PRO A 351 20.52 -32.85 43.33
CA PRO A 351 20.11 -33.30 44.65
C PRO A 351 19.96 -32.10 45.61
N THR A 352 18.76 -31.96 46.16
CA THR A 352 18.41 -30.91 47.13
C THR A 352 19.24 -31.06 48.41
N PRO A 353 19.96 -30.03 48.89
CA PRO A 353 20.64 -30.09 50.17
C PRO A 353 19.63 -30.19 51.33
N THR A 354 19.94 -31.06 52.30
CA THR A 354 19.14 -31.34 53.50
C THR A 354 18.88 -30.06 54.32
N PRO A 355 17.64 -29.75 54.70
CA PRO A 355 17.32 -28.52 55.44
C PRO A 355 17.86 -28.56 56.88
N THR A 356 18.57 -27.49 57.26
CA THR A 356 18.98 -27.16 58.63
C THR A 356 17.74 -26.81 59.47
N PRO A 357 17.60 -27.28 60.72
CA PRO A 357 16.42 -27.00 61.55
C PRO A 357 16.30 -25.51 61.90
N THR A 358 15.13 -24.94 61.58
CA THR A 358 14.75 -23.55 61.86
C THR A 358 14.37 -23.36 63.34
N PRO A 359 14.88 -22.34 64.04
CA PRO A 359 14.45 -22.03 65.41
C PRO A 359 13.00 -21.52 65.48
N THR A 360 12.34 -21.87 66.59
CA THR A 360 10.92 -21.68 66.91
C THR A 360 10.49 -20.20 66.90
N PRO A 361 9.37 -19.82 66.25
CA PRO A 361 8.90 -18.44 66.23
C PRO A 361 8.20 -18.02 67.53
N THR A 362 8.54 -16.81 67.99
CA THR A 362 7.88 -16.07 69.09
C THR A 362 6.48 -15.61 68.66
N PRO A 363 5.44 -15.67 69.53
CA PRO A 363 4.07 -15.31 69.14
C PRO A 363 3.91 -13.80 68.87
N THR A 364 3.35 -13.49 67.70
CA THR A 364 3.01 -12.13 67.23
C THR A 364 1.69 -11.64 67.85
N PRO A 365 1.59 -10.39 68.33
CA PRO A 365 0.35 -9.84 68.87
C PRO A 365 -0.72 -9.56 67.80
N THR A 366 -1.98 -9.78 68.19
CA THR A 366 -3.20 -9.69 67.38
C THR A 366 -3.49 -8.28 66.86
N PRO A 367 -3.79 -8.07 65.57
CA PRO A 367 -4.15 -6.76 65.03
C PRO A 367 -5.57 -6.30 65.40
N THR A 368 -5.68 -5.02 65.74
CA THR A 368 -6.90 -4.26 66.06
C THR A 368 -7.75 -4.01 64.81
N PRO A 369 -9.10 -4.10 64.86
CA PRO A 369 -9.95 -3.92 63.68
C PRO A 369 -9.96 -2.48 63.13
N THR A 370 -9.89 -2.38 61.80
CA THR A 370 -9.93 -1.13 61.01
C THR A 370 -11.37 -0.61 60.86
N PRO A 371 -11.64 0.70 60.99
CA PRO A 371 -12.98 1.26 60.84
C PRO A 371 -13.47 1.31 59.38
N THR A 372 -14.76 1.04 59.20
CA THR A 372 -15.50 0.97 57.93
C THR A 372 -15.65 2.36 57.27
N PRO A 373 -15.44 2.49 55.94
CA PRO A 373 -15.62 3.77 55.24
C PRO A 373 -17.10 4.15 55.05
N THR A 374 -17.39 5.44 55.22
CA THR A 374 -18.69 6.11 55.06
C THR A 374 -19.07 6.27 53.57
N PRO A 375 -20.34 6.09 53.16
CA PRO A 375 -20.72 6.18 51.75
C PRO A 375 -20.73 7.62 51.20
N THR A 376 -20.24 7.75 49.96
CA THR A 376 -20.17 8.98 49.16
C THR A 376 -21.56 9.37 48.60
N PRO A 377 -21.96 10.66 48.60
CA PRO A 377 -23.26 11.09 48.07
C PRO A 377 -23.34 11.07 46.53
N THR A 378 -24.50 10.68 46.02
CA THR A 378 -24.88 10.56 44.61
C THR A 378 -25.02 11.93 43.92
N PRO A 379 -24.53 12.12 42.68
CA PRO A 379 -24.70 13.38 41.95
C PRO A 379 -26.12 13.59 41.40
N THR A 380 -26.58 14.84 41.48
CA THR A 380 -27.89 15.35 41.02
C THR A 380 -27.94 15.50 39.48
N PRO A 381 -29.05 15.15 38.80
CA PRO A 381 -29.15 15.27 37.35
C PRO A 381 -29.25 16.72 36.84
N THR A 382 -28.58 16.99 35.73
CA THR A 382 -28.55 18.27 35.00
C THR A 382 -29.79 18.41 34.09
N PRO A 383 -30.42 19.60 33.98
CA PRO A 383 -31.63 19.78 33.16
C PRO A 383 -31.33 19.83 31.65
N THR A 384 -32.25 19.22 30.88
CA THR A 384 -32.27 19.12 29.41
C THR A 384 -32.59 20.47 28.74
N PRO A 385 -31.88 20.88 27.65
CA PRO A 385 -32.22 22.09 26.91
C PRO A 385 -33.47 21.95 26.02
N THR A 386 -34.25 23.02 25.97
CA THR A 386 -35.50 23.20 25.20
C THR A 386 -35.23 23.43 23.70
N PRO A 387 -36.02 22.87 22.76
CA PRO A 387 -35.80 23.05 21.32
C PRO A 387 -36.14 24.46 20.82
N THR A 388 -35.33 24.94 19.88
CA THR A 388 -35.46 26.23 19.16
C THR A 388 -36.48 26.14 18.03
N PRO A 389 -37.36 27.15 17.81
CA PRO A 389 -38.37 27.11 16.75
C PRO A 389 -37.82 27.38 15.33
N THR A 390 -38.40 26.67 14.36
CA THR A 390 -38.14 26.72 12.90
C THR A 390 -38.61 28.03 12.25
N PRO A 391 -37.85 28.65 11.32
CA PRO A 391 -38.31 29.83 10.59
C PRO A 391 -39.28 29.52 9.43
N THR A 392 -40.30 30.37 9.29
CA THR A 392 -41.37 30.38 8.27
C THR A 392 -40.88 30.91 6.91
N PRO A 393 -41.30 30.35 5.75
CA PRO A 393 -40.93 30.87 4.43
C PRO A 393 -41.71 32.14 4.03
N SER A 394 -41.02 33.08 3.37
CA SER A 394 -41.57 34.32 2.81
C SER A 394 -42.20 34.09 1.42
N PRO A 395 -43.34 34.71 1.08
CA PRO A 395 -44.04 34.50 -0.18
C PRO A 395 -43.47 35.29 -1.37
N SER A 396 -43.75 34.71 -2.53
CA SER A 396 -43.46 35.09 -3.91
C SER A 396 -43.99 36.46 -4.33
N ASP A 397 -43.18 37.21 -5.07
CA ASP A 397 -43.65 38.30 -5.92
C ASP A 397 -43.91 37.80 -7.34
N SER A 398 -45.02 38.28 -7.89
CA SER A 398 -45.61 37.96 -9.17
C SER A 398 -45.50 39.14 -10.15
N THR A 399 -45.89 38.88 -11.40
CA THR A 399 -46.43 39.80 -12.44
C THR A 399 -45.44 40.24 -13.57
N PRO A 400 -45.89 40.56 -14.81
CA PRO A 400 -46.32 39.59 -15.84
C PRO A 400 -45.86 39.90 -17.30
N GLY A 401 -45.88 38.88 -18.16
CA GLY A 401 -46.42 38.87 -19.53
C GLY A 401 -45.78 39.74 -20.65
N THR A 402 -45.40 39.10 -21.77
CA THR A 402 -46.18 39.09 -23.04
C THR A 402 -45.45 38.30 -24.13
N ALA A 403 -46.24 37.52 -24.88
CA ALA A 403 -45.87 36.55 -25.91
C ALA A 403 -45.27 37.15 -27.20
N THR A 404 -44.60 36.32 -28.01
CA THR A 404 -45.04 35.95 -29.38
C THR A 404 -44.02 35.03 -30.10
N THR A 405 -44.45 33.78 -30.28
CA THR A 405 -44.29 32.81 -31.40
C THR A 405 -42.99 32.61 -32.18
N GLY A 406 -42.65 31.32 -32.39
CA GLY A 406 -42.03 30.81 -33.61
C GLY A 406 -41.22 29.54 -33.37
N GLY A 407 -41.79 28.36 -33.66
CA GLY A 407 -41.26 27.04 -33.27
C GLY A 407 -40.23 26.40 -34.21
N GLY A 408 -39.85 25.17 -33.82
CA GLY A 408 -39.29 24.15 -34.73
C GLY A 408 -38.11 23.34 -34.16
N THR A 409 -38.37 22.04 -33.92
CA THR A 409 -37.43 20.88 -34.00
C THR A 409 -36.21 20.88 -33.07
N GLY A 410 -35.79 19.82 -32.36
CA GLY A 410 -36.05 18.39 -32.39
C GLY A 410 -34.74 17.68 -32.03
N GLY A 411 -34.72 16.88 -30.95
CA GLY A 411 -33.87 15.70 -30.76
C GLY A 411 -32.37 15.84 -30.45
N GLY A 412 -31.98 15.38 -29.25
CA GLY A 412 -30.94 14.35 -29.12
C GLY A 412 -29.57 14.72 -28.51
N GLY A 413 -29.38 14.37 -27.23
CA GLY A 413 -28.29 13.48 -26.78
C GLY A 413 -26.86 14.02 -26.62
N GLY A 414 -26.31 13.84 -25.40
CA GLY A 414 -24.90 13.98 -25.03
C GLY A 414 -24.71 15.14 -24.05
N GLY A 415 -24.43 14.95 -22.76
CA GLY A 415 -23.47 14.00 -22.18
C GLY A 415 -22.13 14.73 -22.01
N GLU A 416 -22.13 15.82 -21.25
CA GLU A 416 -20.96 16.66 -20.98
C GLU A 416 -20.23 16.09 -19.75
N LEU A 417 -19.06 15.50 -20.00
CA LEU A 417 -18.10 15.09 -18.97
C LEU A 417 -17.24 16.29 -18.60
N ALA A 418 -17.02 16.46 -17.31
CA ALA A 418 -16.25 17.54 -16.71
C ALA A 418 -14.77 17.46 -17.08
N GLU A 419 -14.24 18.58 -17.55
CA GLU A 419 -12.83 18.88 -17.77
C GLU A 419 -12.27 19.54 -16.49
N THR A 420 -11.28 18.93 -15.85
CA THR A 420 -10.56 19.48 -14.68
C THR A 420 -9.46 20.42 -15.15
N GLY A 421 -9.60 21.72 -14.89
CA GLY A 421 -8.57 22.72 -15.15
C GLY A 421 -7.48 22.78 -14.07
N SER A 422 -6.27 23.16 -14.48
CA SER A 422 -5.27 23.84 -13.65
C SER A 422 -4.76 25.07 -14.42
N PRO A 423 -4.56 26.25 -13.79
CA PRO A 423 -4.35 27.50 -14.50
C PRO A 423 -2.88 27.92 -14.57
N ALA A 424 -2.43 28.42 -15.73
CA ALA A 424 -1.55 29.60 -15.85
C ALA A 424 -1.26 29.94 -17.33
N GLY A 425 -1.46 31.21 -17.72
CA GLY A 425 -0.53 31.89 -18.64
C GLY A 425 -0.88 32.04 -20.14
N VAL A 426 -1.89 32.87 -20.42
CA VAL A 426 -2.17 33.71 -21.62
C VAL A 426 -1.01 33.97 -22.62
N VAL A 427 -1.19 33.71 -23.93
CA VAL A 427 -1.38 34.70 -25.05
C VAL A 427 -1.34 34.01 -26.45
N VAL A 428 -2.55 33.83 -27.01
CA VAL A 428 -3.07 34.19 -28.36
C VAL A 428 -2.20 34.05 -29.63
N LEU A 429 -2.71 33.25 -30.59
CA LEU A 429 -2.93 33.54 -32.03
C LEU A 429 -3.91 32.44 -32.55
N GLY A 430 -5.24 32.65 -32.62
CA GLY A 430 -5.99 33.33 -33.70
C GLY A 430 -5.90 32.52 -35.02
N GLY A 431 -6.92 31.98 -35.67
CA GLY A 431 -8.38 32.15 -35.64
C GLY A 431 -8.88 32.03 -37.10
N ILE A 432 -9.92 31.23 -37.39
CA ILE A 432 -10.58 31.26 -38.71
C ILE A 432 -11.76 32.23 -38.64
N ALA A 433 -11.78 33.12 -39.62
CA ALA A 433 -12.67 34.25 -39.80
C ALA A 433 -14.06 33.87 -40.33
N ALA A 434 -15.07 34.67 -39.95
CA ALA A 434 -16.04 35.36 -40.82
C ALA A 434 -17.29 35.73 -40.01
N ALA A 435 -18.04 36.80 -40.23
CA ALA A 435 -17.90 38.10 -40.88
C ALA A 435 -19.25 38.79 -40.59
N ALA A 436 -19.24 40.04 -40.16
CA ALA A 436 -20.39 40.93 -40.34
C ALA A 436 -19.94 42.41 -40.41
N LEU A 437 -20.43 43.06 -41.45
CA LEU A 437 -20.08 44.36 -42.03
C LEU A 437 -20.80 45.56 -41.38
N THR A 438 -20.35 46.75 -41.81
CA THR A 438 -20.91 48.13 -41.74
C THR A 438 -20.41 48.97 -40.55
N ALA A 439 -19.99 50.24 -40.67
CA ALA A 439 -20.00 51.25 -41.74
C ALA A 439 -18.89 52.30 -41.48
N GLY A 440 -18.49 53.09 -42.50
CA GLY A 440 -17.81 54.37 -42.29
C GLY A 440 -16.80 54.74 -43.39
N ALA A 441 -17.16 55.72 -44.22
CA ALA A 441 -16.45 56.14 -45.42
C ALA A 441 -15.41 57.28 -45.19
N ALA A 442 -14.49 57.36 -46.16
CA ALA A 442 -13.75 58.52 -46.66
C ALA A 442 -12.52 59.05 -45.86
N ILE A 443 -11.34 59.10 -46.50
CA ILE A 443 -10.80 60.26 -47.25
C ILE A 443 -9.47 59.88 -47.93
N ALA A 444 -9.24 60.50 -49.09
CA ALA A 444 -8.18 60.32 -50.07
C ALA A 444 -6.76 60.72 -49.62
N GLY A 445 -5.75 60.23 -50.34
CA GLY A 445 -4.39 60.79 -50.33
C GLY A 445 -3.42 60.04 -51.23
N ALA A 446 -3.00 60.69 -52.31
CA ALA A 446 -2.34 60.10 -53.47
C ALA A 446 -0.82 59.89 -53.35
N ALA A 447 -0.33 59.05 -54.28
CA ALA A 447 0.82 59.33 -55.15
C ALA A 447 2.18 58.66 -54.90
N ARG A 448 2.55 57.88 -55.94
CA ARG A 448 3.86 57.76 -56.63
C ARG A 448 4.95 56.92 -55.93
N ARG A 449 5.24 55.70 -56.43
CA ARG A 449 6.09 55.35 -57.60
C ARG A 449 7.51 55.91 -57.47
N GLN A 450 8.51 55.04 -57.19
CA GLN A 450 9.57 54.65 -58.14
C GLN A 450 10.77 53.92 -57.50
N ARG A 451 11.10 52.78 -58.14
CA ARG A 451 12.42 52.35 -58.67
C ARG A 451 13.53 51.75 -57.77
N GLY A 452 14.10 50.66 -58.33
CA GLY A 452 15.47 50.15 -58.17
C GLY A 452 15.50 48.78 -57.49
N ALA A 453 15.59 47.61 -58.16
CA ALA A 453 16.72 47.11 -58.96
C ALA A 453 18.07 47.53 -58.32
N GLY A 454 18.85 46.69 -57.65
CA GLY A 454 19.20 45.30 -57.89
C GLY A 454 20.66 45.25 -58.35
N SER A 455 21.58 44.67 -57.57
CA SER A 455 22.85 44.13 -58.08
C SER A 455 23.72 43.47 -57.00
N ARG A 456 24.31 42.33 -57.38
CA ARG A 456 25.51 41.62 -56.86
C ARG A 456 25.27 40.77 -55.60
N ARG A 457 25.63 39.48 -55.57
CA ARG A 457 26.38 38.62 -56.51
C ARG A 457 25.96 37.18 -56.25
#